data_AF-A0A4R3UAV3-F1
#
_entry.id   AF-A0A4R3UAV3-F1
#
_cell.length_a   1.000
_cell.length_b   1.000
_cell.length_c   1.000
_cell.angle_alpha   90.00
_cell.angle_beta   90.00
_cell.angle_gamma   90.00
#
_symmetry.space_group_name_H-M   'P 1'
#
loop_
_entity.id
_entity.type
_entity.pdbx_description
1 polymer ?
#
loop_
_entity_poly.entity_id
_entity_poly.type
_entity_poly.pdbx_seq_one_letter_code
_entity_poly.pdbx_strand_id
1 'polypeptide(L)'
;MKLEAALSPAEVLGQVAQALPAEVRAHVIIIGSLAAGYHFFADDGARAIRTKDVDCLFSPHSKAVAAATEVTDQLIRADWRLREGQAWSQPGTKEDPEDGLPMVRLRPPGDVVSPWFLELLSAPPAFDPDAPGKKLRRVETSIGHFAICSFDFLALAEWEPLETVHGVRTARPEMMALANLLHHPEIADTLIAGTDYKRSNKDLGRVLALTYLTTERDRRDGTEELEDWAGRMWLALQDKFGNQAAGLAKRAGAGLRALLASQADLEQALRIANLGLLASMDLPVEGFSATGRRFLSEVIEELETLAQ
;
A
#
# COMPACT_ATOMS: atom_id res chain seq x y z
N MET A 1 -0.40 -5.14 20.77
CA MET A 1 -0.07 -5.66 19.42
C MET A 1 1.13 -6.59 19.56
N LYS A 2 1.10 -7.82 19.05
CA LYS A 2 2.29 -8.67 18.98
C LYS A 2 3.25 -8.03 17.96
N LEU A 3 4.51 -7.83 18.32
CA LEU A 3 5.50 -7.30 17.39
C LEU A 3 5.73 -8.35 16.31
N GLU A 4 5.54 -7.98 15.05
CA GLU A 4 5.88 -8.85 13.93
C GLU A 4 7.40 -9.03 13.85
N ALA A 5 7.83 -10.17 13.29
CA ALA A 5 9.23 -10.40 13.01
C ALA A 5 9.77 -9.34 12.05
N ALA A 6 11.04 -8.97 12.21
CA ALA A 6 11.72 -8.11 11.23
C ALA A 6 11.89 -8.89 9.92
N LEU A 7 11.59 -8.23 8.80
CA LEU A 7 11.64 -8.80 7.46
C LEU A 7 12.63 -8.02 6.60
N SER A 8 13.49 -8.75 5.89
CA SER A 8 14.29 -8.21 4.79
C SER A 8 13.38 -7.97 3.58
N PRO A 9 13.20 -6.72 3.11
CA PRO A 9 12.32 -6.44 1.99
C PRO A 9 12.78 -7.11 0.69
N ALA A 10 14.09 -7.19 0.43
CA ALA A 10 14.63 -7.84 -0.76
C ALA A 10 14.36 -9.35 -0.76
N GLU A 11 14.55 -10.02 0.37
CA GLU A 11 14.28 -11.46 0.48
C GLU A 11 12.79 -11.77 0.32
N VAL A 12 11.93 -11.00 0.98
CA VAL A 12 10.47 -11.20 0.88
C VAL A 12 9.97 -10.92 -0.54
N LEU A 13 10.45 -9.85 -1.19
CA LEU A 13 10.07 -9.56 -2.58
C LEU A 13 10.54 -10.67 -3.54
N GLY A 14 11.75 -11.19 -3.33
CA GLY A 14 12.27 -12.33 -4.08
C GLY A 14 11.40 -13.59 -3.93
N GLN A 15 10.96 -13.91 -2.69
CA GLN A 15 10.06 -15.03 -2.42
C GLN A 15 8.71 -14.85 -3.12
N VAL A 16 8.12 -13.65 -3.06
CA VAL A 16 6.85 -13.33 -3.73
C VAL A 16 6.99 -13.52 -5.23
N ALA A 17 8.03 -12.94 -5.83
CA ALA A 17 8.25 -13.04 -7.28
C ALA A 17 8.48 -14.48 -7.74
N GLN A 18 9.24 -15.28 -6.98
CA GLN A 18 9.46 -16.71 -7.29
C GLN A 18 8.16 -17.52 -7.25
N ALA A 19 7.26 -17.20 -6.32
CA ALA A 19 5.97 -17.88 -6.18
C ALA A 19 4.96 -17.50 -7.28
N LEU A 20 5.12 -16.33 -7.89
CA LEU A 20 4.23 -15.86 -8.95
C LEU A 20 4.57 -16.52 -10.31
N PRO A 21 3.56 -17.01 -11.06
CA PRO A 21 3.74 -17.42 -12.46
C PRO A 21 4.40 -16.34 -13.30
N ALA A 22 5.39 -16.73 -14.10
CA ALA A 22 6.20 -15.80 -14.88
C ALA A 22 5.34 -14.92 -15.81
N GLU A 23 4.32 -15.50 -16.42
CA GLU A 23 3.35 -14.84 -17.30
C GLU A 23 2.49 -13.79 -16.60
N VAL A 24 2.34 -13.86 -15.27
CA VAL A 24 1.53 -12.90 -14.49
C VAL A 24 2.40 -11.78 -13.90
N ARG A 25 3.72 -11.96 -13.74
CA ARG A 25 4.61 -10.99 -13.06
C ARG A 25 4.55 -9.58 -13.66
N ALA A 26 4.44 -9.48 -14.99
CA ALA A 26 4.29 -8.20 -15.69
C ALA A 26 2.98 -7.45 -15.31
N HIS A 27 1.99 -8.17 -14.79
CA HIS A 27 0.71 -7.63 -14.32
C HIS A 27 0.66 -7.40 -12.81
N VAL A 28 1.77 -7.60 -12.10
CA VAL A 28 1.85 -7.43 -10.65
C VAL A 28 2.56 -6.14 -10.30
N ILE A 29 1.95 -5.39 -9.39
CA ILE A 29 2.54 -4.24 -8.71
C ILE A 29 2.45 -4.51 -7.21
N ILE A 30 3.59 -4.64 -6.56
CA ILE A 30 3.66 -4.72 -5.09
C ILE A 30 3.47 -3.31 -4.53
N ILE A 31 2.63 -3.19 -3.51
CA ILE A 31 2.33 -1.91 -2.84
C ILE A 31 2.57 -2.02 -1.33
N GLY A 32 2.31 -0.94 -0.61
CA GLY A 32 2.36 -0.94 0.86
C GLY A 32 3.77 -1.05 1.43
N SER A 33 3.88 -1.66 2.61
CA SER A 33 5.14 -1.67 3.38
C SER A 33 6.29 -2.38 2.65
N LEU A 34 5.99 -3.44 1.89
CA LEU A 34 7.02 -4.20 1.18
C LEU A 34 7.61 -3.38 0.03
N ALA A 35 6.77 -2.70 -0.76
CA ALA A 35 7.21 -1.82 -1.84
C ALA A 35 8.12 -0.69 -1.31
N ALA A 36 7.67 -0.03 -0.24
CA ALA A 36 8.45 1.02 0.41
C ALA A 36 9.77 0.48 0.99
N GLY A 37 9.71 -0.63 1.73
CA GLY A 37 10.89 -1.26 2.31
C GLY A 37 11.90 -1.68 1.24
N TYR A 38 11.44 -2.24 0.13
CA TYR A 38 12.34 -2.62 -0.97
C TYR A 38 13.00 -1.38 -1.58
N HIS A 39 12.21 -0.34 -1.90
CA HIS A 39 12.72 0.87 -2.52
C HIS A 39 13.80 1.58 -1.69
N PHE A 40 13.66 1.62 -0.36
CA PHE A 40 14.60 2.33 0.53
C PHE A 40 15.70 1.45 1.13
N PHE A 41 15.47 0.13 1.27
CA PHE A 41 16.31 -0.76 2.07
C PHE A 41 16.82 -2.00 1.33
N ALA A 42 16.53 -2.20 0.04
CA ALA A 42 16.93 -3.42 -0.68
C ALA A 42 18.44 -3.73 -0.57
N ASP A 43 19.28 -2.69 -0.55
CA ASP A 43 20.74 -2.80 -0.47
C ASP A 43 21.31 -2.53 0.94
N ASP A 44 20.44 -2.37 1.94
CA ASP A 44 20.83 -2.09 3.34
C ASP A 44 20.44 -3.24 4.27
N GLY A 45 21.35 -4.20 4.43
CA GLY A 45 21.15 -5.38 5.28
C GLY A 45 20.98 -5.08 6.79
N ALA A 46 21.19 -3.84 7.23
CA ALA A 46 20.90 -3.42 8.60
C ALA A 46 19.45 -2.92 8.78
N ARG A 47 18.73 -2.69 7.69
CA ARG A 47 17.35 -2.19 7.69
C ARG A 47 16.36 -3.31 7.41
N ALA A 48 15.26 -3.26 8.14
CA ALA A 48 14.17 -4.21 8.01
C ALA A 48 12.84 -3.50 8.23
N ILE A 49 11.77 -4.09 7.70
CA ILE A 49 10.40 -3.68 7.95
C ILE A 49 9.71 -4.69 8.86
N ARG A 50 8.62 -4.28 9.49
CA ARG A 50 7.67 -5.18 10.14
C ARG A 50 6.32 -5.03 9.47
N THR A 51 5.87 -6.09 8.80
CA THR A 51 4.57 -6.12 8.11
C THR A 51 4.00 -7.53 8.18
N LYS A 52 2.68 -7.62 8.32
CA LYS A 52 1.96 -8.91 8.35
C LYS A 52 1.38 -9.26 6.98
N ASP A 53 1.16 -8.26 6.16
CA ASP A 53 0.60 -8.32 4.82
C ASP A 53 1.65 -7.89 3.80
N VAL A 54 1.63 -8.60 2.67
CA VAL A 54 2.24 -8.20 1.40
C VAL A 54 1.12 -7.97 0.42
N ASP A 55 0.94 -6.72 0.01
CA ASP A 55 -0.14 -6.31 -0.88
C ASP A 55 0.29 -6.45 -2.35
N CYS A 56 -0.40 -7.33 -3.08
CA CYS A 56 -0.14 -7.63 -4.48
C CYS A 56 -1.29 -7.12 -5.35
N LEU A 57 -1.06 -6.01 -6.05
CA LEU A 57 -2.03 -5.40 -6.96
C LEU A 57 -1.91 -5.99 -8.36
N PHE A 58 -3.00 -6.55 -8.89
CA PHE A 58 -3.07 -6.94 -10.30
C PHE A 58 -3.55 -5.78 -11.18
N SER A 59 -2.74 -5.46 -12.19
CA SER A 59 -2.94 -4.36 -13.13
C SER A 59 -2.72 -4.82 -14.59
N PRO A 60 -3.51 -4.33 -15.56
CA PRO A 60 -4.64 -3.41 -15.41
C PRO A 60 -5.90 -4.08 -14.84
N HIS A 61 -6.89 -3.28 -14.44
CA HIS A 61 -8.19 -3.74 -13.91
C HIS A 61 -8.82 -4.88 -14.75
N SER A 62 -8.76 -4.75 -16.07
CA SER A 62 -9.33 -5.72 -17.02
C SER A 62 -8.72 -7.12 -16.94
N LYS A 63 -7.52 -7.27 -16.38
CA LYS A 63 -6.83 -8.55 -16.19
C LYS A 63 -6.89 -9.06 -14.75
N ALA A 64 -7.32 -8.24 -13.79
CA ALA A 64 -7.11 -8.50 -12.39
C ALA A 64 -7.84 -9.77 -11.88
N VAL A 65 -9.09 -10.00 -12.27
CA VAL A 65 -9.84 -11.19 -11.84
C VAL A 65 -9.22 -12.47 -12.40
N ALA A 66 -8.90 -12.50 -13.69
CA ALA A 66 -8.27 -13.67 -14.31
C ALA A 66 -6.89 -13.96 -13.72
N ALA A 67 -6.07 -12.92 -13.52
CA ALA A 67 -4.76 -13.04 -12.88
C ALA A 67 -4.89 -13.54 -11.42
N ALA A 68 -5.83 -13.00 -10.65
CA ALA A 68 -6.08 -13.44 -9.28
C ALA A 68 -6.54 -14.89 -9.22
N THR A 69 -7.43 -15.34 -10.11
CA THR A 69 -7.83 -16.75 -10.21
C THR A 69 -6.63 -17.65 -10.46
N GLU A 70 -5.84 -17.36 -11.50
CA GLU A 70 -4.69 -18.18 -11.87
C GLU A 70 -3.64 -18.24 -10.75
N VAL A 71 -3.27 -17.08 -10.21
CA VAL A 71 -2.29 -17.00 -9.12
C VAL A 71 -2.79 -17.73 -7.88
N THR A 72 -4.07 -17.59 -7.52
CA THR A 72 -4.60 -18.29 -6.35
C THR A 72 -4.50 -19.80 -6.52
N ASP A 73 -4.96 -20.33 -7.66
CA ASP A 73 -4.91 -21.78 -7.94
C ASP A 73 -3.48 -22.32 -7.98
N GLN A 74 -2.55 -21.59 -8.59
CA GLN A 74 -1.14 -22.00 -8.63
C GLN A 74 -0.50 -22.00 -7.25
N LEU A 75 -0.73 -20.97 -6.44
CA LEU A 75 -0.17 -20.89 -5.09
C LEU A 75 -0.71 -22.02 -4.20
N ILE A 76 -2.02 -22.31 -4.27
CA ILE A 76 -2.62 -23.46 -3.57
C ILE A 76 -1.98 -24.78 -4.00
N ARG A 77 -1.72 -24.99 -5.31
CA ARG A 77 -1.01 -26.19 -5.80
C ARG A 77 0.45 -26.25 -5.35
N ALA A 78 1.05 -25.10 -5.06
CA ALA A 78 2.40 -24.96 -4.51
C ALA A 78 2.41 -24.97 -2.96
N ASP A 79 1.39 -25.56 -2.34
CA ASP A 79 1.23 -25.71 -0.89
C ASP A 79 1.15 -24.40 -0.09
N TRP A 80 0.84 -23.28 -0.75
CA TRP A 80 0.41 -22.09 -0.01
C TRP A 80 -0.94 -22.36 0.64
N ARG A 81 -1.11 -21.84 1.86
CA ARG A 81 -2.31 -22.09 2.66
C ARG A 81 -3.09 -20.82 2.88
N LEU A 82 -4.41 -20.95 2.92
CA LEU A 82 -5.26 -19.85 3.38
C LEU A 82 -4.79 -19.36 4.75
N ARG A 83 -4.87 -18.05 4.94
CA ARG A 83 -4.61 -17.44 6.23
C ARG A 83 -5.66 -17.92 7.24
N GLU A 84 -5.20 -18.56 8.32
CA GLU A 84 -6.06 -18.99 9.42
C GLU A 84 -6.62 -17.80 10.22
N GLY A 85 -7.87 -17.93 10.67
CA GLY A 85 -8.59 -16.90 11.43
C GLY A 85 -10.09 -17.16 11.51
N GLN A 86 -10.77 -16.53 12.48
CA GLN A 86 -12.14 -16.88 12.87
C GLN A 86 -13.24 -16.57 11.85
N ALA A 87 -13.06 -15.59 10.96
CA ALA A 87 -14.16 -15.12 10.12
C ALA A 87 -14.10 -15.54 8.64
N TRP A 88 -12.92 -15.85 8.10
CA TRP A 88 -12.73 -15.91 6.63
C TRP A 88 -11.65 -16.91 6.19
N SER A 89 -11.44 -17.98 6.95
CA SER A 89 -10.39 -18.98 6.69
C SER A 89 -10.80 -20.11 5.74
N GLN A 90 -12.06 -20.12 5.29
CA GLN A 90 -12.62 -21.10 4.38
C GLN A 90 -13.10 -20.41 3.10
N PRO A 91 -12.96 -21.06 1.93
CA PRO A 91 -13.54 -20.55 0.69
C PRO A 91 -15.06 -20.44 0.80
N GLY A 92 -15.64 -19.42 0.15
CA GLY A 92 -17.08 -19.29 -0.02
C GLY A 92 -17.61 -20.13 -1.18
N THR A 93 -18.91 -20.07 -1.42
CA THR A 93 -19.62 -20.75 -2.51
C THR A 93 -20.13 -19.77 -3.56
N LYS A 94 -20.77 -20.31 -4.61
CA LYS A 94 -21.35 -19.50 -5.69
C LYS A 94 -22.52 -18.64 -5.21
N GLU A 95 -23.21 -19.11 -4.16
CA GLU A 95 -24.41 -18.52 -3.58
C GLU A 95 -24.11 -17.36 -2.63
N ASP A 96 -22.92 -17.32 -2.03
CA ASP A 96 -22.51 -16.22 -1.14
C ASP A 96 -22.46 -14.89 -1.90
N PRO A 97 -22.92 -13.76 -1.36
CA PRO A 97 -22.76 -12.46 -2.02
C PRO A 97 -21.28 -12.00 -2.00
N GLU A 98 -20.87 -11.11 -2.94
CA GLU A 98 -19.46 -10.70 -3.06
C GLU A 98 -18.88 -10.06 -1.79
N ASP A 99 -19.70 -9.34 -1.02
CA ASP A 99 -19.34 -8.74 0.27
C ASP A 99 -19.29 -9.74 1.43
N GLY A 100 -19.85 -10.94 1.22
CA GLY A 100 -19.74 -12.09 2.11
C GLY A 100 -18.60 -13.04 1.75
N LEU A 101 -17.87 -12.81 0.66
CA LEU A 101 -16.75 -13.68 0.28
C LEU A 101 -15.47 -13.34 1.05
N PRO A 102 -14.67 -14.37 1.44
CA PRO A 102 -13.35 -14.17 2.01
C PRO A 102 -12.41 -13.49 1.01
N MET A 103 -11.53 -12.60 1.48
CA MET A 103 -10.46 -12.06 0.64
C MET A 103 -9.41 -13.13 0.35
N VAL A 104 -8.80 -13.13 -0.84
CA VAL A 104 -7.66 -14.00 -1.11
C VAL A 104 -6.46 -13.58 -0.28
N ARG A 105 -6.16 -14.37 0.76
CA ARG A 105 -5.01 -14.17 1.65
C ARG A 105 -4.28 -15.49 1.88
N LEU A 106 -3.05 -15.58 1.39
CA LEU A 106 -2.29 -16.83 1.30
C LEU A 106 -0.97 -16.71 2.06
N ARG A 107 -0.63 -17.74 2.85
CA ARG A 107 0.67 -17.84 3.54
C ARG A 107 1.62 -18.71 2.73
N PRO A 108 2.91 -18.35 2.67
CA PRO A 108 3.91 -19.18 2.01
C PRO A 108 4.05 -20.53 2.72
N PRO A 109 4.49 -21.57 1.99
CA PRO A 109 4.71 -22.90 2.55
C PRO A 109 5.87 -22.90 3.56
N GLY A 110 5.82 -23.82 4.51
CA GLY A 110 6.86 -24.03 5.52
C GLY A 110 6.34 -24.65 6.82
N ASP A 111 7.24 -25.27 7.58
CA ASP A 111 6.93 -25.92 8.87
C ASP A 111 6.64 -24.90 9.99
N VAL A 112 7.19 -23.69 9.86
CA VAL A 112 6.95 -22.58 10.77
C VAL A 112 5.94 -21.62 10.14
N VAL A 113 4.97 -21.19 10.95
CA VAL A 113 4.00 -20.18 10.52
C VAL A 113 4.73 -18.91 10.11
N SER A 114 4.66 -18.58 8.81
CA SER A 114 5.23 -17.36 8.27
C SER A 114 4.69 -16.12 9.00
N PRO A 115 5.55 -15.13 9.31
CA PRO A 115 5.13 -13.88 9.93
C PRO A 115 4.32 -12.97 8.98
N TRP A 116 4.22 -13.32 7.69
CA TRP A 116 3.47 -12.56 6.70
C TRP A 116 2.58 -13.45 5.81
N PHE A 117 1.57 -12.83 5.20
CA PHE A 117 0.72 -13.42 4.17
C PHE A 117 0.62 -12.50 2.95
N LEU A 118 0.44 -13.08 1.76
CA LEU A 118 0.14 -12.38 0.52
C LEU A 118 -1.36 -12.04 0.47
N GLU A 119 -1.70 -10.79 0.21
CA GLU A 119 -3.06 -10.32 -0.05
C GLU A 119 -3.19 -9.88 -1.51
N LEU A 120 -4.19 -10.43 -2.21
CA LEU A 120 -4.42 -10.09 -3.62
C LEU A 120 -5.42 -8.94 -3.74
N LEU A 121 -5.05 -7.95 -4.54
CA LEU A 121 -5.80 -6.73 -4.80
C LEU A 121 -6.00 -6.55 -6.31
N SER A 122 -7.00 -5.77 -6.68
CA SER A 122 -7.27 -5.40 -8.06
C SER A 122 -7.01 -3.91 -8.26
N ALA A 123 -6.41 -3.54 -9.39
CA ALA A 123 -6.45 -2.18 -9.88
C ALA A 123 -7.92 -1.73 -10.05
N PRO A 124 -8.24 -0.46 -9.74
CA PRO A 124 -9.62 0.02 -9.85
C PRO A 124 -10.06 0.14 -11.30
N PRO A 125 -11.38 0.04 -11.58
CA PRO A 125 -11.92 0.52 -12.84
C PRO A 125 -11.68 2.03 -12.99
N ALA A 126 -12.12 2.59 -14.12
CA ALA A 126 -12.13 4.04 -14.30
C ALA A 126 -12.79 4.73 -13.09
N PHE A 127 -12.18 5.84 -12.66
CA PHE A 127 -12.64 6.59 -11.49
C PHE A 127 -14.06 7.11 -11.70
N ASP A 128 -14.91 6.85 -10.71
CA ASP A 128 -16.28 7.34 -10.64
C ASP A 128 -16.48 7.96 -9.25
N PRO A 129 -16.61 9.30 -9.15
CA PRO A 129 -16.73 9.99 -7.87
C PRO A 129 -18.05 9.69 -7.13
N ASP A 130 -19.06 9.18 -7.83
CA ASP A 130 -20.37 8.86 -7.25
C ASP A 130 -20.46 7.38 -6.82
N ALA A 131 -19.49 6.55 -7.21
CA ALA A 131 -19.44 5.14 -6.84
C ALA A 131 -18.84 4.93 -5.43
N PRO A 132 -19.17 3.81 -4.76
CA PRO A 132 -18.51 3.42 -3.52
C PRO A 132 -16.99 3.29 -3.71
N GLY A 133 -16.24 3.86 -2.75
CA GLY A 133 -14.78 3.89 -2.81
C GLY A 133 -14.12 2.51 -2.72
N LYS A 134 -14.74 1.56 -2.02
CA LYS A 134 -14.31 0.16 -1.97
C LYS A 134 -15.11 -0.66 -2.97
N LYS A 135 -14.40 -1.40 -3.82
CA LYS A 135 -14.98 -2.29 -4.84
C LYS A 135 -14.53 -3.72 -4.55
N LEU A 136 -15.47 -4.65 -4.59
CA LEU A 136 -15.22 -6.09 -4.47
C LEU A 136 -15.48 -6.76 -5.81
N ARG A 137 -14.71 -7.81 -6.09
CA ARG A 137 -14.88 -8.65 -7.27
C ARG A 137 -14.68 -10.10 -6.88
N ARG A 138 -15.62 -10.96 -7.26
CA ARG A 138 -15.49 -12.40 -7.11
C ARG A 138 -14.30 -12.94 -7.91
N VAL A 139 -13.58 -13.86 -7.29
CA VAL A 139 -12.55 -14.71 -7.87
C VAL A 139 -13.00 -16.15 -7.67
N GLU A 140 -13.30 -16.83 -8.76
CA GLU A 140 -13.64 -18.26 -8.76
C GLU A 140 -12.34 -19.06 -8.94
N THR A 141 -12.14 -20.06 -8.09
CA THR A 141 -10.91 -20.88 -8.01
C THR A 141 -11.28 -22.35 -7.91
N SER A 142 -10.31 -23.23 -8.07
CA SER A 142 -10.48 -24.69 -7.94
C SER A 142 -10.95 -25.15 -6.55
N ILE A 143 -10.77 -24.34 -5.51
CA ILE A 143 -11.15 -24.67 -4.13
C ILE A 143 -12.38 -23.90 -3.63
N GLY A 144 -12.98 -23.05 -4.45
CA GLY A 144 -14.19 -22.29 -4.14
C GLY A 144 -14.08 -20.81 -4.51
N HIS A 145 -14.90 -19.98 -3.88
CA HIS A 145 -15.04 -18.56 -4.23
C HIS A 145 -14.42 -17.64 -3.19
N PHE A 146 -13.75 -16.61 -3.70
CA PHE A 146 -13.13 -15.54 -2.92
C PHE A 146 -13.53 -14.19 -3.51
N ALA A 147 -13.13 -13.12 -2.86
CA ALA A 147 -13.11 -11.80 -3.47
C ALA A 147 -11.71 -11.18 -3.41
N ILE A 148 -11.46 -10.28 -4.35
CA ILE A 148 -10.35 -9.32 -4.29
C ILE A 148 -10.95 -7.93 -4.15
N CYS A 149 -10.26 -7.06 -3.41
CA CYS A 149 -10.70 -5.70 -3.21
C CYS A 149 -9.87 -4.70 -4.02
N SER A 150 -10.50 -3.56 -4.28
CA SER A 150 -9.91 -2.41 -4.94
C SER A 150 -10.41 -1.15 -4.25
N PHE A 151 -9.56 -0.12 -4.23
CA PHE A 151 -9.91 1.24 -3.82
C PHE A 151 -9.56 2.21 -4.95
N ASP A 152 -10.32 3.28 -5.09
CA ASP A 152 -10.18 4.21 -6.23
C ASP A 152 -8.78 4.77 -6.41
N PHE A 153 -8.14 5.18 -5.33
CA PHE A 153 -6.81 5.79 -5.41
C PHE A 153 -5.68 4.77 -5.59
N LEU A 154 -5.97 3.46 -5.64
CA LEU A 154 -4.99 2.47 -6.09
C LEU A 154 -4.61 2.65 -7.57
N ALA A 155 -5.39 3.40 -8.35
CA ALA A 155 -5.03 3.78 -9.72
C ALA A 155 -3.66 4.47 -9.79
N LEU A 156 -3.26 5.20 -8.74
CA LEU A 156 -1.96 5.86 -8.65
C LEU A 156 -0.80 4.87 -8.61
N ALA A 157 -0.99 3.68 -8.03
CA ALA A 157 0.03 2.64 -8.03
C ALA A 157 0.35 2.12 -9.45
N GLU A 158 -0.56 2.30 -10.41
CA GLU A 158 -0.36 1.94 -11.82
C GLU A 158 0.37 3.01 -12.62
N TRP A 159 0.57 4.20 -12.06
CA TRP A 159 1.28 5.28 -12.74
C TRP A 159 2.80 5.06 -12.64
N GLU A 160 3.38 4.62 -13.75
CA GLU A 160 4.82 4.36 -13.91
C GLU A 160 5.47 3.58 -12.76
N PRO A 161 4.95 2.40 -12.37
CA PRO A 161 5.54 1.63 -11.28
C PRO A 161 7.00 1.26 -11.59
N LEU A 162 7.81 1.11 -10.53
CA LEU A 162 9.24 0.86 -10.63
C LEU A 162 9.51 -0.62 -10.94
N GLU A 163 10.38 -0.87 -11.90
CA GLU A 163 10.87 -2.22 -12.19
C GLU A 163 11.79 -2.74 -11.07
N THR A 164 11.76 -4.05 -10.85
CA THR A 164 12.64 -4.71 -9.87
C THR A 164 13.46 -5.78 -10.58
N VAL A 165 14.58 -6.18 -9.98
CA VAL A 165 15.41 -7.28 -10.50
C VAL A 165 14.67 -8.63 -10.52
N HIS A 166 13.53 -8.73 -9.84
CA HIS A 166 12.73 -9.95 -9.73
C HIS A 166 11.63 -10.06 -10.79
N GLY A 167 11.49 -9.07 -11.68
CA GLY A 167 10.50 -9.07 -12.78
C GLY A 167 9.07 -8.77 -12.35
N VAL A 168 8.85 -8.42 -11.08
CA VAL A 168 7.63 -7.75 -10.59
C VAL A 168 7.90 -6.26 -10.45
N ARG A 169 6.86 -5.44 -10.41
CA ARG A 169 6.99 -3.99 -10.23
C ARG A 169 6.61 -3.58 -8.81
N THR A 170 7.08 -2.43 -8.35
CA THR A 170 6.66 -1.82 -7.07
C THR A 170 6.04 -0.46 -7.31
N ALA A 171 5.00 -0.11 -6.56
CA ALA A 171 4.46 1.25 -6.59
C ALA A 171 5.51 2.25 -6.11
N ARG A 172 5.52 3.42 -6.74
CA ARG A 172 6.35 4.56 -6.36
C ARG A 172 5.98 5.09 -4.96
N PRO A 173 6.95 5.48 -4.12
CA PRO A 173 6.68 6.09 -2.81
C PRO A 173 5.73 7.29 -2.89
N GLU A 174 5.93 8.20 -3.83
CA GLU A 174 5.11 9.40 -4.03
C GLU A 174 3.67 9.03 -4.41
N MET A 175 3.46 7.98 -5.20
CA MET A 175 2.12 7.53 -5.60
C MET A 175 1.39 6.85 -4.44
N MET A 176 2.10 6.08 -3.62
CA MET A 176 1.53 5.51 -2.39
C MET A 176 1.18 6.60 -1.36
N ALA A 177 2.03 7.62 -1.23
CA ALA A 177 1.77 8.77 -0.37
C ALA A 177 0.51 9.51 -0.82
N LEU A 178 0.41 9.86 -2.12
CA LEU A 178 -0.76 10.53 -2.67
C LEU A 178 -2.03 9.69 -2.53
N ALA A 179 -1.97 8.38 -2.77
CA ALA A 179 -3.12 7.50 -2.58
C ALA A 179 -3.65 7.53 -1.14
N ASN A 180 -2.76 7.52 -0.14
CA ASN A 180 -3.15 7.61 1.27
C ASN A 180 -3.76 8.97 1.63
N LEU A 181 -3.20 10.07 1.10
CA LEU A 181 -3.74 11.42 1.29
C LEU A 181 -5.17 11.54 0.77
N LEU A 182 -5.42 11.08 -0.46
CA LEU A 182 -6.73 11.16 -1.08
C LEU A 182 -7.75 10.22 -0.44
N HIS A 183 -7.30 9.07 0.07
CA HIS A 183 -8.17 8.12 0.78
C HIS A 183 -8.59 8.64 2.16
N HIS A 184 -7.78 9.51 2.79
CA HIS A 184 -8.03 10.08 4.11
C HIS A 184 -8.00 11.61 4.08
N PRO A 185 -9.03 12.28 3.52
CA PRO A 185 -9.11 13.73 3.52
C PRO A 185 -9.35 14.32 4.92
N GLU A 186 -9.65 13.46 5.91
CA GLU A 186 -9.90 13.82 7.31
C GLU A 186 -9.45 12.70 8.26
N ILE A 187 -9.37 13.01 9.56
CA ILE A 187 -9.13 12.01 10.61
C ILE A 187 -10.44 11.34 10.98
N ALA A 188 -10.71 10.17 10.39
CA ALA A 188 -11.88 9.37 10.69
C ALA A 188 -11.69 8.47 11.94
N ASP A 189 -12.80 8.15 12.62
CA ASP A 189 -12.83 7.24 13.79
C ASP A 189 -12.80 5.75 13.42
N THR A 190 -12.66 5.42 12.14
CA THR A 190 -12.59 4.03 11.68
C THR A 190 -11.33 3.35 12.23
N LEU A 191 -11.53 2.32 13.06
CA LEU A 191 -10.44 1.57 13.68
C LEU A 191 -9.92 0.43 12.79
N ILE A 192 -8.65 0.10 12.97
CA ILE A 192 -8.07 -1.13 12.43
C ILE A 192 -8.55 -2.30 13.30
N ALA A 193 -9.17 -3.30 12.66
CA ALA A 193 -9.73 -4.47 13.34
C ALA A 193 -8.72 -5.11 14.30
N GLY A 194 -9.15 -5.32 15.55
CA GLY A 194 -8.32 -5.90 16.61
C GLY A 194 -7.35 -4.92 17.29
N THR A 195 -7.50 -3.62 17.06
CA THR A 195 -6.67 -2.56 17.68
C THR A 195 -7.52 -1.34 18.03
N ASP A 196 -6.94 -0.41 18.78
CA ASP A 196 -7.44 0.94 19.07
C ASP A 196 -6.87 2.02 18.12
N TYR A 197 -6.25 1.59 17.01
CA TYR A 197 -5.59 2.48 16.06
C TYR A 197 -6.54 2.95 14.97
N LYS A 198 -6.59 4.27 14.73
CA LYS A 198 -7.34 4.85 13.62
C LYS A 198 -6.66 4.49 12.29
N ARG A 199 -7.47 4.11 11.30
CA ARG A 199 -6.98 3.79 9.94
C ARG A 199 -6.36 5.02 9.27
N SER A 200 -7.01 6.18 9.41
CA SER A 200 -6.51 7.48 8.94
C SER A 200 -5.11 7.77 9.50
N ASN A 201 -4.90 7.58 10.81
CA ASN A 201 -3.58 7.78 11.43
C ASN A 201 -2.51 6.82 10.88
N LYS A 202 -2.86 5.55 10.62
CA LYS A 202 -1.93 4.57 10.01
C LYS A 202 -1.50 5.03 8.61
N ASP A 203 -2.46 5.37 7.75
CA ASP A 203 -2.20 5.68 6.34
C ASP A 203 -1.57 7.08 6.16
N LEU A 204 -2.02 8.10 6.90
CA LEU A 204 -1.39 9.43 6.89
C LEU A 204 -0.01 9.42 7.58
N GLY A 205 0.17 8.64 8.64
CA GLY A 205 1.49 8.41 9.23
C GLY A 205 2.46 7.74 8.25
N ARG A 206 1.96 6.90 7.33
CA ARG A 206 2.76 6.32 6.26
C ARG A 206 3.22 7.36 5.25
N VAL A 207 2.42 8.39 4.95
CA VAL A 207 2.86 9.53 4.13
C VAL A 207 4.12 10.15 4.73
N LEU A 208 4.07 10.48 6.03
CA LEU A 208 5.20 11.08 6.74
C LEU A 208 6.42 10.15 6.79
N ALA A 209 6.21 8.84 6.98
CA ALA A 209 7.32 7.87 6.95
C ALA A 209 8.00 7.81 5.58
N LEU A 210 7.22 7.82 4.49
CA LEU A 210 7.76 7.83 3.12
C LEU A 210 8.53 9.13 2.86
N THR A 211 7.96 10.29 3.20
CA THR A 211 8.65 11.58 3.07
C THR A 211 9.98 11.60 3.82
N TYR A 212 10.00 11.10 5.07
CA TYR A 212 11.21 11.04 5.87
C TYR A 212 12.28 10.17 5.19
N LEU A 213 11.90 8.98 4.72
CA LEU A 213 12.82 8.07 4.04
C LEU A 213 13.37 8.66 2.73
N THR A 214 12.54 9.33 1.94
CA THR A 214 12.98 10.06 0.73
C THR A 214 13.94 11.17 1.10
N THR A 215 13.64 11.96 2.13
CA THR A 215 14.53 13.03 2.62
C THR A 215 15.90 12.48 3.04
N GLU A 216 15.93 11.37 3.78
CA GLU A 216 17.19 10.75 4.21
C GLU A 216 17.96 10.18 3.02
N ARG A 217 17.26 9.60 2.04
CA ARG A 217 17.86 9.14 0.79
C ARG A 217 18.45 10.29 -0.01
N ASP A 218 17.71 11.38 -0.22
CA ASP A 218 18.15 12.58 -0.90
C ASP A 218 19.44 13.14 -0.30
N ARG A 219 19.51 13.21 1.03
CA ARG A 219 20.72 13.65 1.74
C ARG A 219 21.90 12.69 1.55
N ARG A 220 21.65 11.39 1.55
CA ARG A 220 22.69 10.36 1.45
C ARG A 220 23.24 10.27 0.02
N ASP A 221 22.35 10.30 -0.97
CA ASP A 221 22.65 10.00 -2.37
C ASP A 221 22.85 11.27 -3.21
N GLY A 222 22.56 12.45 -2.66
CA GLY A 222 22.65 13.74 -3.35
C GLY A 222 21.57 13.93 -4.41
N THR A 223 20.39 13.37 -4.18
CA THR A 223 19.23 13.47 -5.08
C THR A 223 18.22 14.52 -4.60
N GLU A 224 17.30 14.91 -5.48
CA GLU A 224 16.22 15.87 -5.22
C GLU A 224 14.85 15.18 -5.43
N GLU A 225 14.74 13.90 -5.04
CA GLU A 225 13.57 13.09 -5.32
C GLU A 225 12.31 13.66 -4.67
N LEU A 226 12.40 14.18 -3.44
CA LEU A 226 11.25 14.80 -2.78
C LEU A 226 10.73 16.04 -3.52
N GLU A 227 11.61 16.83 -4.13
CA GLU A 227 11.23 18.05 -4.87
C GLU A 227 10.44 17.70 -6.13
N ASP A 228 10.77 16.57 -6.77
CA ASP A 228 10.05 16.07 -7.94
C ASP A 228 8.64 15.53 -7.63
N TRP A 229 8.31 15.26 -6.35
CA TRP A 229 7.06 14.58 -5.99
C TRP A 229 5.82 15.34 -6.43
N ALA A 230 5.78 16.67 -6.25
CA ALA A 230 4.60 17.47 -6.61
C ALA A 230 4.29 17.38 -8.11
N GLY A 231 5.31 17.52 -8.95
CA GLY A 231 5.18 17.41 -10.41
C GLY A 231 4.72 16.02 -10.84
N ARG A 232 5.31 14.96 -10.30
CA ARG A 232 4.92 13.57 -10.60
C ARG A 232 3.50 13.26 -10.12
N MET A 233 3.15 13.68 -8.91
CA MET A 233 1.80 13.56 -8.34
C MET A 233 0.77 14.26 -9.24
N TRP A 234 1.08 15.45 -9.73
CA TRP A 234 0.20 16.19 -10.64
C TRP A 234 -0.03 15.44 -11.96
N LEU A 235 1.04 14.98 -12.62
CA LEU A 235 0.94 14.20 -13.86
C LEU A 235 0.13 12.93 -13.67
N ALA A 236 0.33 12.22 -12.55
CA ALA A 236 -0.43 11.03 -12.19
C ALA A 236 -1.92 11.35 -11.96
N LEU A 237 -2.22 12.48 -11.32
CA LEU A 237 -3.61 12.92 -11.13
C LEU A 237 -4.31 13.20 -12.46
N GLN A 238 -3.62 13.89 -13.38
CA GLN A 238 -4.14 14.18 -14.71
C GLN A 238 -4.40 12.90 -15.51
N ASP A 239 -3.45 11.97 -15.51
CA ASP A 239 -3.56 10.69 -16.23
C ASP A 239 -4.71 9.82 -15.67
N LYS A 240 -4.78 9.67 -14.34
CA LYS A 240 -5.70 8.70 -13.72
C LYS A 240 -7.10 9.24 -13.44
N PHE A 241 -7.25 10.56 -13.26
CA PHE A 241 -8.50 11.16 -12.79
C PHE A 241 -9.04 12.28 -13.68
N GLY A 242 -8.32 12.66 -14.74
CA GLY A 242 -8.80 13.59 -15.76
C GLY A 242 -9.35 14.89 -15.18
N ASN A 243 -10.64 15.16 -15.41
CA ASN A 243 -11.30 16.39 -14.94
C ASN A 243 -11.39 16.52 -13.41
N GLN A 244 -11.20 15.44 -12.65
CA GLN A 244 -11.19 15.47 -11.19
C GLN A 244 -9.82 15.84 -10.62
N ALA A 245 -8.74 15.82 -11.43
CA ALA A 245 -7.36 15.98 -10.99
C ALA A 245 -7.16 17.25 -10.13
N ALA A 246 -7.63 18.41 -10.60
CA ALA A 246 -7.46 19.67 -9.89
C ALA A 246 -8.18 19.69 -8.52
N GLY A 247 -9.39 19.10 -8.44
CA GLY A 247 -10.13 19.00 -7.18
C GLY A 247 -9.47 18.04 -6.19
N LEU A 248 -8.89 16.94 -6.69
CA LEU A 248 -8.13 15.98 -5.88
C LEU A 248 -6.84 16.60 -5.33
N ALA A 249 -6.07 17.30 -6.17
CA ALA A 249 -4.86 18.01 -5.76
C ALA A 249 -5.15 19.02 -4.64
N LYS A 250 -6.17 19.87 -4.80
CA LYS A 250 -6.55 20.91 -3.84
C LYS A 250 -6.95 20.39 -2.45
N ARG A 251 -7.37 19.12 -2.35
CA ARG A 251 -7.80 18.52 -1.08
C ARG A 251 -6.81 17.50 -0.52
N ALA A 252 -5.76 17.15 -1.25
CA ALA A 252 -4.81 16.10 -0.86
C ALA A 252 -4.19 16.38 0.53
N GLY A 253 -3.89 17.63 0.85
CA GLY A 253 -3.28 18.01 2.13
C GLY A 253 -4.21 18.02 3.35
N ALA A 254 -5.54 17.93 3.18
CA ALA A 254 -6.50 18.23 4.24
C ALA A 254 -6.34 17.33 5.47
N GLY A 255 -6.31 16.00 5.28
CA GLY A 255 -6.18 15.04 6.37
C GLY A 255 -4.85 15.15 7.09
N LEU A 256 -3.76 15.43 6.36
CA LEU A 256 -2.44 15.59 6.95
C LEU A 256 -2.33 16.87 7.79
N ARG A 257 -2.94 17.98 7.35
CA ARG A 257 -3.04 19.20 8.17
C ARG A 257 -3.80 18.92 9.48
N ALA A 258 -4.88 18.16 9.43
CA ALA A 258 -5.62 17.75 10.62
C ALA A 258 -4.78 16.82 11.53
N LEU A 259 -4.03 15.87 10.97
CA LEU A 259 -3.11 15.02 11.73
C LEU A 259 -2.08 15.85 12.50
N LEU A 260 -1.42 16.79 11.83
CA LEU A 260 -0.36 17.62 12.45
C LEU A 260 -0.90 18.60 13.50
N ALA A 261 -2.18 18.96 13.43
CA ALA A 261 -2.83 19.81 14.43
C ALA A 261 -3.23 19.05 15.70
N SER A 262 -3.24 17.71 15.67
CA SER A 262 -3.64 16.85 16.79
C SER A 262 -2.45 16.06 17.35
N GLN A 263 -1.97 16.43 18.53
CA GLN A 263 -0.85 15.75 19.19
C GLN A 263 -1.13 14.24 19.38
N ALA A 264 -2.34 13.88 19.81
CA ALA A 264 -2.72 12.49 20.07
C ALA A 264 -2.73 11.65 18.77
N ASP A 265 -3.26 12.20 17.68
CA ASP A 265 -3.29 11.50 16.40
C ASP A 265 -1.89 11.39 15.79
N LEU A 266 -1.07 12.44 15.89
CA LEU A 266 0.32 12.44 15.44
C LEU A 266 1.17 11.40 16.19
N GLU A 267 1.02 11.32 17.51
CA GLU A 267 1.72 10.31 18.34
C GLU A 267 1.27 8.89 18.00
N GLN A 268 -0.03 8.67 17.76
CA GLN A 268 -0.53 7.38 17.33
C GLN A 268 0.02 7.01 15.95
N ALA A 269 0.01 7.94 14.99
CA ALA A 269 0.57 7.75 13.65
C ALA A 269 2.07 7.41 13.70
N LEU A 270 2.85 8.13 14.51
CA LEU A 270 4.27 7.85 14.70
C LEU A 270 4.49 6.46 15.30
N ARG A 271 3.76 6.13 16.37
CA ARG A 271 3.87 4.82 17.02
C ARG A 271 3.64 3.71 16.00
N ILE A 272 2.63 3.83 15.16
CA ILE A 272 2.33 2.85 14.12
C ILE A 272 3.46 2.78 13.07
N ALA A 273 3.99 3.93 12.64
CA ALA A 273 5.10 3.99 11.69
C ALA A 273 6.36 3.30 12.23
N ASN A 274 6.75 3.59 13.49
CA ASN A 274 7.88 2.99 14.19
C ASN A 274 7.67 1.50 14.53
N LEU A 275 6.42 1.03 14.59
CA LEU A 275 6.15 -0.41 14.74
C LEU A 275 6.26 -1.17 13.41
N GLY A 276 6.22 -0.47 12.27
CA GLY A 276 6.14 -1.05 10.93
C GLY A 276 7.31 -0.67 10.01
N LEU A 277 7.11 0.34 9.17
CA LEU A 277 8.06 0.74 8.12
C LEU A 277 9.34 1.36 8.69
N LEU A 278 9.24 2.11 9.80
CA LEU A 278 10.37 2.76 10.48
C LEU A 278 10.93 1.92 11.64
N ALA A 279 10.63 0.63 11.69
CA ALA A 279 10.99 -0.25 12.82
C ALA A 279 12.49 -0.35 13.11
N SER A 280 13.34 0.06 12.17
CA SER A 280 14.80 0.09 12.32
C SER A 280 15.39 1.49 12.59
N MET A 281 14.57 2.55 12.67
CA MET A 281 15.03 3.94 12.75
C MET A 281 14.70 4.67 14.06
N ASP A 282 13.64 4.25 14.77
CA ASP A 282 13.16 4.88 16.02
C ASP A 282 13.05 6.41 15.95
N LEU A 283 12.25 6.91 15.00
CA LEU A 283 12.10 8.34 14.76
C LEU A 283 11.37 9.02 15.93
N PRO A 284 11.87 10.15 16.47
CA PRO A 284 11.18 10.91 17.51
C PRO A 284 10.05 11.78 16.94
N VAL A 285 9.14 12.20 17.82
CA VAL A 285 7.94 13.00 17.45
C VAL A 285 8.30 14.34 16.82
N GLU A 286 9.37 14.99 17.26
CA GLU A 286 9.84 16.26 16.72
C GLU A 286 10.28 16.10 15.25
N GLY A 287 11.01 15.01 14.96
CA GLY A 287 11.45 14.68 13.60
C GLY A 287 10.28 14.33 12.68
N PHE A 288 9.31 13.57 13.17
CA PHE A 288 8.10 13.22 12.43
C PHE A 288 7.22 14.44 12.14
N SER A 289 7.05 15.31 13.14
CA SER A 289 6.32 16.57 13.02
C SER A 289 7.01 17.55 12.04
N ALA A 290 8.34 17.65 12.10
CA ALA A 290 9.13 18.46 11.17
C ALA A 290 9.02 17.93 9.73
N THR A 291 9.04 16.61 9.55
CA THR A 291 8.83 15.97 8.25
C THR A 291 7.47 16.35 7.66
N GLY A 292 6.40 16.33 8.48
CA GLY A 292 5.07 16.71 8.00
C GLY A 292 4.96 18.18 7.60
N ARG A 293 5.56 19.10 8.36
CA ARG A 293 5.61 20.52 7.98
C ARG A 293 6.36 20.73 6.67
N ARG A 294 7.49 20.05 6.50
CA ARG A 294 8.29 20.09 5.27
C ARG A 294 7.48 19.60 4.07
N PHE A 295 6.85 18.43 4.20
CA PHE A 295 6.03 17.85 3.14
C PHE A 295 4.86 18.76 2.73
N LEU A 296 4.19 19.38 3.70
CA LEU A 296 3.12 20.32 3.40
C LEU A 296 3.63 21.51 2.55
N SER A 297 4.77 22.10 2.93
CA SER A 297 5.32 23.26 2.24
C SER A 297 5.94 22.94 0.89
N GLU A 298 6.74 21.87 0.80
CA GLU A 298 7.51 21.56 -0.42
C GLU A 298 6.72 20.75 -1.45
N VAL A 299 5.77 19.92 -1.01
CA VAL A 299 5.04 19.01 -1.91
C VAL A 299 3.59 19.41 -2.08
N ILE A 300 2.87 19.65 -0.97
CA ILE A 300 1.42 19.86 -1.04
C ILE A 300 1.07 21.26 -1.56
N GLU A 301 1.72 22.31 -1.07
CA GLU A 301 1.49 23.67 -1.56
C GLU A 301 1.87 23.82 -3.04
N GLU A 302 2.94 23.14 -3.48
CA GLU A 302 3.31 23.09 -4.90
C GLU A 302 2.28 22.30 -5.72
N LEU A 303 1.83 21.14 -5.25
CA LEU A 303 0.77 20.36 -5.91
C LEU A 303 -0.54 21.16 -6.02
N GLU A 304 -0.90 21.90 -4.99
CA GLU A 304 -2.06 22.81 -4.98
C GLU A 304 -1.89 23.96 -5.97
N THR A 305 -0.66 24.44 -6.17
CA THR A 305 -0.30 25.50 -7.14
C THR A 305 -0.37 25.00 -8.58
N LEU A 306 0.16 23.80 -8.86
CA LEU A 306 0.08 23.16 -10.18
C LEU A 306 -1.37 22.89 -10.64
N ALA A 307 -2.31 22.84 -9.69
CA ALA A 307 -3.73 22.61 -9.92
C ALA A 307 -4.57 23.90 -10.09
N GLN A 308 -3.93 25.08 -10.14
CA GLN A 308 -4.58 26.37 -10.40
C GLN A 308 -4.73 26.63 -11.90
#